data_AF-S3MWX0-F1
#
_entry.id   AF-S3MWX0-F1
#
_cell.length_a   1.000
_cell.length_b   1.000
_cell.length_c   1.000
_cell.angle_alpha   90.00
_cell.angle_beta   90.00
_cell.angle_gamma   90.00
#
_symmetry.space_group_name_H-M   'P 1'
#
loop_
_entity.id
_entity.type
_entity.pdbx_description
1 polymer ?
#
loop_
_entity_poly.entity_id
_entity_poly.type
_entity_poly.pdbx_seq_one_letter_code
_entity_poly.pdbx_strand_id
1 'polypeptide(L)'
;MALSDSWLKSNNGKQRENVEEFADRESLSARISPRGKIVFQLRYRFNGKAKRLDIGTYPLVSLKDARSMAQKFRAELDQGRDPQQIKLRRDDDYNKQPTVKDICTEWFDKIAINKVSCKDDARAFEIHVYPKVGKRICDEVSLQEWSNLLFKIAEDAKTVSVKVLGNLKMIMR
;
A
#
# COMPACT_ATOMS: atom_id res chain seq x y z
N MET A 1 24.15 23.12 0.03
CA MET A 1 23.50 23.46 -1.28
C MET A 1 22.16 22.77 -1.32
N ALA A 2 21.14 23.40 -1.91
CA ALA A 2 19.87 22.71 -2.15
C ALA A 2 20.04 21.69 -3.27
N LEU A 3 19.37 20.55 -3.16
CA LEU A 3 19.33 19.54 -4.23
C LEU A 3 18.55 20.08 -5.43
N SER A 4 18.92 19.60 -6.62
CA SER A 4 18.22 19.85 -7.88
C SER A 4 17.89 18.54 -8.59
N ASP A 5 16.82 18.51 -9.38
CA ASP A 5 16.44 17.32 -10.15
C ASP A 5 17.52 16.91 -11.16
N SER A 6 18.22 17.88 -11.77
CA SER A 6 19.37 17.61 -12.64
C SER A 6 20.48 16.87 -11.88
N TRP A 7 20.80 17.33 -10.66
CA TRP A 7 21.79 16.66 -9.83
C TRP A 7 21.35 15.24 -9.44
N LEU A 8 20.08 15.03 -9.06
CA LEU A 8 19.55 13.71 -8.73
C LEU A 8 19.61 12.76 -9.92
N LYS A 9 19.17 13.23 -11.10
CA LYS A 9 19.24 12.46 -12.35
C LYS A 9 20.68 12.06 -12.69
N SER A 10 21.62 12.98 -12.55
CA SER A 10 23.04 12.71 -12.80
C SER A 10 23.68 11.76 -11.78
N ASN A 11 23.09 11.55 -10.61
CA ASN A 11 23.65 10.69 -9.55
C ASN A 11 22.92 9.36 -9.37
N ASN A 12 21.74 9.20 -9.98
CA ASN A 12 20.96 7.98 -9.87
C ASN A 12 21.66 6.81 -10.57
N GLY A 13 21.86 5.71 -9.85
CA GLY A 13 22.53 4.51 -10.38
C GLY A 13 24.05 4.60 -10.49
N LYS A 14 24.67 5.71 -10.07
CA LYS A 14 26.14 5.82 -10.03
C LYS A 14 26.70 5.09 -8.82
N GLN A 15 27.64 4.17 -9.07
CA GLN A 15 28.33 3.47 -7.99
C GLN A 15 29.22 4.42 -7.20
N ARG A 16 29.30 4.16 -5.89
CA ARG A 16 30.13 4.93 -4.95
C ARG A 16 30.79 3.97 -3.97
N GLU A 17 31.93 4.37 -3.41
CA GLU A 17 32.66 3.55 -2.43
C GLU A 17 31.86 3.36 -1.15
N ASN A 18 31.19 4.43 -0.69
CA ASN A 18 30.47 4.46 0.58
C ASN A 18 29.08 5.07 0.44
N VAL A 19 28.27 4.91 1.49
CA VAL A 19 26.98 5.62 1.60
C VAL A 19 27.28 7.10 1.78
N GLU A 20 26.72 7.92 0.90
CA GLU A 20 26.85 9.37 0.96
C GLU A 20 25.51 10.03 1.25
N GLU A 21 25.53 11.14 1.97
CA GLU A 21 24.33 11.87 2.33
C GLU A 21 24.46 13.35 1.95
N PHE A 22 23.49 13.84 1.19
CA PHE A 22 23.44 15.20 0.68
C PHE A 22 22.26 15.93 1.28
N ALA A 23 22.53 16.96 2.08
CA ALA A 23 21.48 17.76 2.70
C ALA A 23 20.72 18.57 1.65
N ASP A 24 19.41 18.68 1.85
CA ASP A 24 18.54 19.64 1.21
C ASP A 24 17.98 20.60 2.28
N ARG A 25 16.88 21.29 1.98
CA ARG A 25 16.24 22.24 2.89
C ARG A 25 15.40 21.51 3.93
N GLU A 26 15.11 22.19 5.04
CA GLU A 26 14.11 21.75 6.04
C GLU A 26 14.35 20.34 6.61
N SER A 27 15.62 19.98 6.84
CA SER A 27 16.02 18.68 7.37
C SER A 27 15.78 17.48 6.44
N LEU A 28 15.40 17.73 5.19
CA LEU A 28 15.42 16.75 4.10
C LEU A 28 16.86 16.49 3.68
N SER A 29 17.18 15.25 3.34
CA SER A 29 18.46 14.88 2.71
C SER A 29 18.26 13.73 1.73
N ALA A 30 19.11 13.63 0.72
CA ALA A 30 19.20 12.47 -0.16
C ALA A 30 20.37 11.58 0.29
N ARG A 31 20.08 10.32 0.59
CA ARG A 31 21.05 9.28 0.91
C ARG A 31 21.27 8.41 -0.31
N ILE A 32 22.52 8.27 -0.73
CA ILE A 32 22.92 7.48 -1.89
C ILE A 32 23.64 6.23 -1.38
N SER A 33 23.12 5.06 -1.74
CA SER A 33 23.78 3.78 -1.45
C SER A 33 25.00 3.55 -2.37
N PRO A 34 25.92 2.63 -2.04
CA PRO A 34 27.04 2.26 -2.91
C PRO A 34 26.62 1.79 -4.31
N ARG A 35 25.39 1.24 -4.43
CA ARG A 35 24.79 0.83 -5.72
C ARG A 35 24.13 1.99 -6.49
N GLY A 36 24.22 3.22 -6.00
CA GLY A 36 23.63 4.40 -6.64
C GLY A 36 22.13 4.61 -6.41
N LYS A 37 21.47 3.79 -5.57
CA LYS A 37 20.07 4.03 -5.17
C LYS A 37 20.00 5.30 -4.32
N ILE A 38 19.14 6.24 -4.71
CA ILE A 38 18.90 7.49 -3.99
C ILE A 38 17.61 7.38 -3.18
N VAL A 39 17.71 7.62 -1.87
CA VAL A 39 16.59 7.63 -0.93
C VAL A 39 16.48 9.01 -0.28
N PHE A 40 15.31 9.63 -0.36
CA PHE A 40 14.99 10.81 0.41
C PHE A 40 14.70 10.44 1.85
N GLN A 41 15.35 11.12 2.78
CA GLN A 41 15.18 10.91 4.22
C GLN A 41 14.99 12.24 4.93
N LEU A 42 14.10 12.26 5.92
CA LEU A 42 13.91 13.34 6.87
C LEU A 42 14.72 13.04 8.14
N ARG A 43 15.57 13.98 8.54
CA ARG A 43 16.27 13.91 9.84
C ARG A 43 15.53 14.77 10.84
N TYR A 44 15.25 14.23 12.02
CA TYR A 44 14.55 14.96 13.06
C TYR A 44 14.97 14.51 14.44
N ARG A 45 14.57 15.28 15.46
CA ARG A 45 14.68 14.88 16.86
C ARG A 45 13.28 14.73 17.42
N PHE A 46 13.05 13.66 18.16
CA PHE A 46 11.81 13.43 18.88
C PHE A 46 12.15 12.88 20.26
N ASN A 47 11.61 13.48 21.32
CA ASN A 47 11.92 13.16 22.71
C ASN A 47 13.44 13.08 23.00
N GLY A 48 14.20 14.08 22.53
CA GLY A 48 15.65 14.17 22.71
C GLY A 48 16.49 13.22 21.85
N LYS A 49 15.87 12.24 21.17
CA LYS A 49 16.57 11.26 20.33
C LYS A 49 16.62 11.69 18.88
N ALA A 50 17.79 11.59 18.25
CA ALA A 50 17.94 11.79 16.82
C ALA A 50 17.37 10.58 16.06
N LYS A 51 16.50 10.85 15.10
CA LYS A 51 15.82 9.85 14.26
C LYS A 51 15.93 10.21 12.78
N ARG A 52 15.73 9.20 11.94
CA ARG A 52 15.66 9.33 10.48
C ARG A 52 14.39 8.64 9.99
N LEU A 53 13.71 9.25 9.04
CA LEU A 53 12.55 8.70 8.37
C LEU A 53 12.80 8.67 6.86
N ASP A 54 12.75 7.50 6.25
CA ASP A 54 12.79 7.39 4.79
C ASP A 54 11.44 7.83 4.20
N ILE A 55 11.46 8.86 3.37
CA ILE A 55 10.28 9.40 2.67
C ILE A 55 9.99 8.57 1.42
N GLY A 56 11.00 8.31 0.60
CA GLY A 56 10.82 7.64 -0.68
C GLY A 56 12.11 7.47 -1.47
N THR A 57 12.04 6.76 -2.58
CA THR A 57 13.21 6.50 -3.45
C THR A 57 13.04 7.26 -4.76
N TYR A 58 14.10 7.91 -5.25
CA TYR A 58 14.11 8.51 -6.59
C TYR A 58 14.36 7.42 -7.65
N PRO A 59 13.70 7.43 -8.82
CA PRO A 59 12.79 8.48 -9.33
C PRO A 59 11.31 8.28 -8.99
N LEU A 60 10.93 7.24 -8.23
CA LEU A 60 9.53 6.97 -7.87
C LEU A 60 8.89 8.12 -7.11
N VAL A 61 9.68 8.82 -6.28
CA VAL A 61 9.29 10.07 -5.64
C VAL A 61 10.13 11.20 -6.24
N SER A 62 9.48 12.27 -6.70
CA SER A 62 10.19 13.45 -7.21
C SER A 62 10.77 14.28 -6.06
N LEU A 63 11.75 15.14 -6.35
CA LEU A 63 12.28 16.06 -5.33
C LEU A 63 11.20 16.99 -4.77
N LYS A 64 10.27 17.43 -5.63
CA LYS A 64 9.12 18.26 -5.23
C LYS A 64 8.22 17.52 -4.25
N ASP A 65 7.88 16.27 -4.55
CA ASP A 65 7.03 15.46 -3.68
C ASP A 65 7.73 15.14 -2.35
N ALA A 66 9.03 14.84 -2.40
CA ALA A 66 9.84 14.63 -1.21
C ALA A 66 9.84 15.87 -0.30
N ARG A 67 9.96 17.08 -0.86
CA ARG A 67 9.85 18.34 -0.11
C ARG A 67 8.45 18.52 0.50
N SER A 68 7.39 18.26 -0.26
CA SER A 68 6.02 18.37 0.27
C SER A 68 5.76 17.37 1.41
N MET A 69 6.23 16.12 1.28
CA MET A 69 6.12 15.12 2.34
C MET A 69 6.94 15.49 3.57
N ALA A 70 8.16 16.03 3.39
CA ALA A 70 8.98 16.52 4.49
C ALA A 70 8.26 17.62 5.29
N GLN A 71 7.64 18.58 4.60
CA GLN A 71 6.86 19.65 5.22
C GLN A 71 5.66 19.09 6.01
N LYS A 72 4.95 18.10 5.46
CA LYS A 72 3.84 17.42 6.16
C LYS A 72 4.33 16.74 7.43
N PHE A 73 5.38 15.93 7.37
CA PHE A 73 5.94 15.26 8.55
C PHE A 73 6.49 16.24 9.59
N ARG A 74 6.95 17.41 9.18
CA ARG A 74 7.36 18.47 10.09
C ARG A 74 6.17 19.10 10.82
N ALA A 75 5.08 19.37 10.12
CA ALA A 75 3.84 19.84 10.76
C ALA A 75 3.30 18.84 11.79
N GLU A 76 3.52 17.54 11.58
CA GLU A 76 3.21 16.49 12.55
C GLU A 76 4.14 16.52 13.77
N LEU A 77 5.44 16.74 13.55
CA LEU A 77 6.42 16.92 14.64
C LEU A 77 6.11 18.11 15.52
N ASP A 78 5.72 19.23 14.91
CA ASP A 78 5.34 20.46 15.63
C ASP A 78 4.08 20.24 16.50
N GLN A 79 3.24 19.27 16.14
CA GLN A 79 2.09 18.81 16.92
C GLN A 79 2.47 17.73 17.95
N GLY A 80 3.75 17.44 18.16
CA GLY A 80 4.24 16.46 19.11
C GLY A 80 4.00 15.01 18.69
N ARG A 81 3.69 14.73 17.41
CA ARG A 81 3.50 13.38 16.89
C ARG A 81 4.75 12.87 16.19
N ASP A 82 5.14 11.63 16.45
CA ASP A 82 6.31 11.02 15.82
C ASP A 82 5.98 10.56 14.37
N PRO A 83 6.61 11.14 13.33
CA PRO A 83 6.39 10.76 11.93
C PRO A 83 6.63 9.30 11.62
N GLN A 84 7.59 8.66 12.31
CA GLN A 84 7.86 7.24 12.12
C GLN A 84 6.67 6.40 12.60
N GLN A 85 6.05 6.77 13.72
CA GLN A 85 4.84 6.10 14.20
C GLN A 85 3.63 6.38 13.32
N ILE A 86 3.51 7.58 12.73
CA ILE A 86 2.42 7.88 11.79
C ILE A 86 2.54 7.03 10.54
N LYS A 87 3.76 6.91 9.99
CA LYS A 87 4.02 6.06 8.82
C LYS A 87 3.73 4.60 9.15
N LEU A 88 4.25 4.10 10.27
CA LEU A 88 4.01 2.73 10.72
C LEU A 88 2.52 2.47 10.97
N ARG A 89 1.80 3.38 11.64
CA ARG A 89 0.36 3.25 11.85
C ARG A 89 -0.41 3.21 10.55
N ARG A 90 -0.07 4.05 9.56
CA ARG A 90 -0.72 3.95 8.24
C ARG A 90 -0.49 2.60 7.59
N ASP A 91 0.74 2.09 7.65
CA ASP A 91 1.08 0.78 7.10
C ASP A 91 0.37 -0.36 7.88
N ASP A 92 0.27 -0.25 9.21
CA ASP A 92 -0.43 -1.19 10.08
C ASP A 92 -1.94 -1.14 9.89
N ASP A 93 -2.52 0.05 9.79
CA ASP A 93 -3.95 0.26 9.54
C ASP A 93 -4.32 -0.26 8.14
N TYR A 94 -3.45 -0.05 7.14
CA TYR A 94 -3.58 -0.68 5.82
C TYR A 94 -3.57 -2.21 5.92
N ASN A 95 -2.63 -2.78 6.67
CA ASN A 95 -2.53 -4.23 6.85
C ASN A 95 -3.67 -4.83 7.70
N LYS A 96 -4.35 -4.02 8.52
CA LYS A 96 -5.51 -4.42 9.33
C LYS A 96 -6.82 -4.32 8.58
N GLN A 97 -6.86 -3.66 7.41
CA GLN A 97 -8.09 -3.59 6.64
C GLN A 97 -8.46 -5.01 6.16
N PRO A 98 -9.72 -5.42 6.36
CA PRO A 98 -10.14 -6.78 6.05
C PRO A 98 -10.01 -7.04 4.55
N THR A 99 -9.38 -8.17 4.21
CA THR A 99 -9.27 -8.57 2.81
C THR A 99 -10.61 -9.09 2.30
N VAL A 100 -10.77 -9.14 0.97
CA VAL A 100 -11.92 -9.78 0.33
C VAL A 100 -12.13 -11.20 0.88
N LYS A 101 -11.04 -11.96 1.06
CA LYS A 101 -11.13 -13.31 1.62
C LYS A 101 -11.65 -13.29 3.05
N ASP A 102 -11.13 -12.40 3.90
CA ASP A 102 -11.53 -12.34 5.31
C ASP A 102 -13.04 -12.07 5.45
N ILE A 103 -13.56 -11.09 4.69
CA ILE A 103 -14.98 -10.74 4.71
C ILE A 103 -15.85 -11.87 4.15
N CYS A 104 -15.46 -12.44 3.00
CA CYS A 104 -16.22 -13.54 2.40
C CYS A 104 -16.23 -14.78 3.30
N THR A 105 -15.07 -15.17 3.86
CA THR A 105 -14.97 -16.30 4.79
C THR A 105 -15.81 -16.05 6.04
N GLU A 106 -15.74 -14.86 6.64
CA GLU A 106 -16.58 -14.51 7.79
C GLU A 106 -18.07 -14.64 7.47
N TRP A 107 -18.50 -14.22 6.28
CA TRP A 107 -19.88 -14.37 5.84
C TRP A 107 -20.29 -15.84 5.69
N PHE A 108 -19.44 -16.68 5.08
CA PHE A 108 -19.73 -18.11 4.94
C PHE A 108 -19.78 -18.83 6.30
N ASP A 109 -18.86 -18.50 7.19
CA ASP A 109 -18.74 -19.15 8.50
C ASP A 109 -19.83 -18.71 9.47
N LYS A 110 -20.24 -17.43 9.46
CA LYS A 110 -21.18 -16.88 10.45
C LYS A 110 -22.60 -16.71 9.94
N ILE A 111 -22.79 -16.33 8.68
CA ILE A 111 -24.10 -15.90 8.15
C ILE A 111 -24.71 -16.97 7.25
N ALA A 112 -23.92 -17.53 6.32
CA ALA A 112 -24.43 -18.49 5.35
C ALA A 112 -24.48 -19.94 5.87
N ILE A 113 -24.13 -20.19 7.14
CA ILE A 113 -23.96 -21.55 7.68
C ILE A 113 -25.19 -22.45 7.51
N ASN A 114 -26.39 -21.86 7.58
CA ASN A 114 -27.67 -22.58 7.43
C ASN A 114 -28.13 -22.70 5.97
N LYS A 115 -27.40 -22.12 5.02
CA LYS A 115 -27.70 -22.22 3.59
C LYS A 115 -27.29 -23.60 3.11
N VAL A 116 -28.22 -24.35 2.53
CA VAL A 116 -27.94 -25.69 1.96
C VAL A 116 -26.78 -25.64 0.95
N SER A 117 -26.68 -24.57 0.15
CA SER A 117 -25.61 -24.38 -0.83
C SER A 117 -24.33 -23.76 -0.27
N CYS A 118 -24.21 -23.53 1.05
CA CYS A 118 -23.08 -22.83 1.65
C CYS A 118 -21.72 -23.42 1.25
N LYS A 119 -21.59 -24.75 1.28
CA LYS A 119 -20.34 -25.44 0.94
C LYS A 119 -19.96 -25.27 -0.54
N ASP A 120 -20.93 -25.41 -1.43
CA ASP A 120 -20.70 -25.26 -2.88
C ASP A 120 -20.42 -23.81 -3.26
N ASP A 121 -21.05 -22.87 -2.57
CA ASP A 121 -20.85 -21.44 -2.79
C ASP A 121 -19.48 -20.99 -2.26
N ALA A 122 -19.07 -21.45 -1.07
CA ALA A 122 -17.73 -21.19 -0.53
C ALA A 122 -16.64 -21.74 -1.47
N ARG A 123 -16.83 -22.97 -1.97
CA ARG A 123 -15.90 -23.59 -2.93
C ARG A 123 -15.79 -22.79 -4.23
N ALA A 124 -16.88 -22.21 -4.73
CA ALA A 124 -16.83 -21.34 -5.90
C ALA A 124 -15.96 -20.10 -5.66
N PHE A 125 -16.01 -19.52 -4.46
CA PHE A 125 -15.15 -18.39 -4.09
C PHE A 125 -13.68 -18.82 -3.96
N GLU A 126 -13.40 -20.00 -3.40
CA GLU A 126 -12.03 -20.54 -3.30
C GLU A 126 -11.37 -20.76 -4.66
N ILE A 127 -12.13 -21.26 -5.64
CA ILE A 127 -11.60 -21.58 -6.97
C ILE A 127 -11.50 -20.33 -7.84
N HIS A 128 -12.52 -19.46 -7.82
CA HIS A 128 -12.67 -18.43 -8.83
C HIS A 128 -12.39 -17.00 -8.34
N VAL A 129 -12.58 -16.71 -7.05
CA VAL A 129 -12.49 -15.36 -6.48
C VAL A 129 -11.18 -15.16 -5.73
N TYR A 130 -10.89 -16.01 -4.75
CA TYR A 130 -9.71 -15.85 -3.88
C TYR A 130 -8.36 -15.85 -4.60
N PRO A 131 -8.13 -16.65 -5.66
CA PRO A 131 -6.86 -16.63 -6.36
C PRO A 131 -6.55 -15.30 -7.05
N LYS A 132 -7.58 -14.52 -7.39
CA LYS A 132 -7.43 -13.27 -8.16
C LYS A 132 -7.51 -12.03 -7.27
N VAL A 133 -8.47 -11.99 -6.34
CA VAL A 133 -8.74 -10.80 -5.51
C VAL A 133 -8.73 -11.06 -4.01
N GLY A 134 -8.57 -12.32 -3.57
CA GLY A 134 -8.73 -12.69 -2.15
C GLY A 134 -7.75 -12.01 -1.19
N LYS A 135 -6.54 -11.67 -1.65
CA LYS A 135 -5.52 -10.98 -0.83
C LYS A 135 -5.65 -9.46 -0.85
N ARG A 136 -6.56 -8.91 -1.65
CA ARG A 136 -6.75 -7.47 -1.76
C ARG A 136 -7.68 -7.00 -0.66
N ILE A 137 -7.47 -5.76 -0.21
CA ILE A 137 -8.36 -5.07 0.70
C ILE A 137 -9.71 -4.91 0.03
N CYS A 138 -10.79 -5.24 0.74
CA CYS A 138 -12.13 -5.25 0.14
C CYS A 138 -12.52 -3.88 -0.44
N ASP A 139 -12.20 -2.80 0.28
CA ASP A 139 -12.53 -1.42 -0.11
C ASP A 139 -11.72 -0.91 -1.31
N GLU A 140 -10.60 -1.54 -1.65
CA GLU A 140 -9.77 -1.16 -2.79
C GLU A 140 -10.19 -1.86 -4.09
N VAL A 141 -11.02 -2.90 -4.02
CA VAL A 141 -11.45 -3.62 -5.23
C VAL A 141 -12.59 -2.86 -5.91
N SER A 142 -12.27 -2.26 -7.04
CA SER A 142 -13.21 -1.46 -7.81
C SER A 142 -14.32 -2.31 -8.48
N LEU A 143 -15.45 -1.67 -8.79
CA LEU A 143 -16.55 -2.32 -9.53
C LEU A 143 -16.12 -2.83 -10.92
N GLN A 144 -15.15 -2.15 -11.56
CA GLN A 144 -14.60 -2.59 -12.84
C GLN A 144 -13.82 -3.90 -12.69
N GLU A 145 -13.02 -4.02 -11.63
CA GLU A 145 -12.28 -5.25 -11.34
C GLU A 145 -13.22 -6.41 -11.00
N TRP A 146 -14.29 -6.16 -10.24
CA TRP A 146 -15.34 -7.14 -9.99
C TRP A 146 -16.05 -7.58 -11.28
N SER A 147 -16.39 -6.64 -12.16
CA SER A 147 -17.03 -6.95 -13.45
C SER A 147 -16.11 -7.79 -14.33
N ASN A 148 -14.84 -7.41 -14.45
CA ASN A 148 -13.84 -8.15 -15.21
C ASN A 148 -13.65 -9.56 -14.67
N LEU A 149 -13.61 -9.71 -13.34
CA LEU A 149 -13.54 -11.02 -12.68
C LEU A 149 -14.74 -11.89 -13.06
N LEU A 150 -15.96 -11.35 -12.94
CA LEU A 150 -17.20 -12.07 -13.23
C LEU A 150 -17.33 -12.45 -14.70
N PHE A 151 -16.96 -11.55 -15.62
CA PHE A 151 -16.95 -11.87 -17.06
C PHE A 151 -15.96 -12.97 -17.38
N LYS A 152 -14.76 -12.92 -16.81
CA LYS A 152 -13.75 -13.98 -16.98
C LYS A 152 -14.22 -15.33 -16.42
N ILE A 153 -14.98 -15.34 -15.33
CA ILE A 153 -15.58 -16.59 -14.82
C ILE A 153 -16.70 -17.06 -15.76
N ALA A 154 -17.47 -16.14 -16.34
CA ALA A 154 -18.58 -16.47 -17.23
C ALA A 154 -18.14 -17.07 -18.58
N GLU A 155 -16.90 -16.84 -19.01
CA GLU A 155 -16.31 -17.49 -20.18
C GLU A 155 -16.27 -19.02 -20.01
N ASP A 156 -15.81 -19.49 -18.86
CA ASP A 156 -15.68 -20.92 -18.57
C ASP A 156 -16.92 -21.53 -17.89
N ALA A 157 -17.59 -20.77 -17.02
CA ALA A 157 -18.66 -21.25 -16.16
C ALA A 157 -19.69 -20.15 -15.82
N LYS A 158 -20.63 -19.92 -16.73
CA LYS A 158 -21.70 -18.91 -16.60
C LYS A 158 -22.50 -19.03 -15.30
N THR A 159 -22.90 -20.25 -14.93
CA THR A 159 -23.69 -20.52 -13.72
C THR A 159 -22.92 -20.16 -12.45
N VAL A 160 -21.60 -20.39 -12.44
CA VAL A 160 -20.71 -20.03 -11.34
C VAL A 160 -20.59 -18.51 -11.22
N SER A 161 -20.44 -17.79 -12.34
CA SER A 161 -20.40 -16.33 -12.34
C SER A 161 -21.67 -15.71 -11.75
N VAL A 162 -22.85 -16.18 -12.16
CA VAL A 162 -24.15 -15.72 -11.62
C VAL A 162 -24.26 -16.01 -10.11
N LYS A 163 -23.84 -17.20 -9.68
CA LYS A 163 -23.81 -17.59 -8.27
C LYS A 163 -22.88 -16.70 -7.44
N VAL A 164 -21.67 -16.43 -7.94
CA VAL A 164 -20.70 -15.55 -7.27
C VAL A 164 -21.28 -14.14 -7.14
N LEU A 165 -21.84 -13.57 -8.20
CA LEU A 165 -22.49 -12.26 -8.16
C LEU A 165 -23.64 -12.22 -7.14
N GLY A 166 -24.46 -13.28 -7.07
CA GLY A 166 -25.55 -13.38 -6.09
C GLY A 166 -25.05 -13.31 -4.65
N ASN A 167 -24.00 -14.07 -4.31
CA ASN A 167 -23.41 -14.03 -2.97
C ASN A 167 -22.68 -12.72 -2.70
N LEU A 168 -21.96 -12.14 -3.68
CA LEU A 168 -21.31 -10.83 -3.52
C LEU A 168 -22.31 -9.74 -3.16
N LYS A 169 -23.50 -9.73 -3.77
CA LYS A 169 -24.58 -8.79 -3.41
C LYS A 169 -25.10 -8.96 -1.98
N MET A 170 -25.01 -10.17 -1.43
CA MET A 170 -25.40 -10.44 -0.04
C MET A 170 -24.30 -10.05 0.95
N ILE A 171 -23.04 -10.19 0.55
CA ILE A 171 -21.85 -9.87 1.37
C ILE A 171 -21.60 -8.36 1.44
N MET A 172 -21.71 -7.66 0.30
CA MET A 172 -21.28 -6.26 0.13
C MET A 172 -22.45 -5.28 0.08
N ARG A 173 -23.54 -5.58 0.78
CA ARG A 173 -24.77 -4.77 0.75
C ARG A 173 -24.61 -3.42 1.43
#